data_AF-A0A4Y6V002-F1
#
_entry.id   AF-A0A4Y6V002-F1
#
_cell.length_a   1.000
_cell.length_b   1.000
_cell.length_c   1.000
_cell.angle_alpha   90.00
_cell.angle_beta   90.00
_cell.angle_gamma   90.00
#
_symmetry.space_group_name_H-M   'P 1'
#
loop_
_entity.id
_entity.type
_entity.pdbx_description
1 polymer ?
#
loop_
_entity_poly.entity_id
_entity_poly.type
_entity_poly.pdbx_seq_one_letter_code
_entity_poly.pdbx_strand_id
1 'polypeptide(L)'
;MQIKTTLFTASFMLLIGIWQVWSNLGADGNTALLVFFGLAGLIGLYLVSVAALDLAIKDFSKIRGAVKSRHRNQVWVTLPNGSHKSCVIDASQQPENFPLGQPVELTLGRRSRLVLRINRVEA
;
A
#
# COMPACT_ATOMS: atom_id res chain seq x y z
N MET A 1 -0.99 -9.30 -4.81
CA MET A 1 -1.60 -8.80 -3.55
C MET A 1 -2.04 -9.98 -2.71
N GLN A 2 -2.75 -10.95 -3.30
CA GLN A 2 -3.13 -12.24 -2.67
C GLN A 2 -2.00 -12.92 -1.88
N ILE A 3 -0.83 -13.15 -2.49
CA ILE A 3 0.30 -13.83 -1.81
C ILE A 3 0.77 -13.12 -0.53
N LYS A 4 0.89 -11.78 -0.56
CA LYS A 4 1.33 -10.99 0.60
C LYS A 4 0.29 -11.00 1.71
N THR A 5 -0.99 -10.88 1.36
CA THR A 5 -2.09 -10.97 2.33
C THR A 5 -2.21 -12.37 2.92
N THR A 6 -2.07 -13.45 2.13
CA THR A 6 -2.08 -14.82 2.63
C THR A 6 -0.91 -15.09 3.57
N LEU A 7 0.28 -14.58 3.24
CA LEU A 7 1.46 -14.70 4.10
C LEU A 7 1.23 -13.99 5.43
N PHE A 8 0.70 -12.76 5.41
CA PHE A 8 0.35 -12.02 6.62
C PHE A 8 -0.67 -12.77 7.49
N THR A 9 -1.77 -13.25 6.92
CA THR A 9 -2.77 -14.03 7.68
C THR A 9 -2.20 -15.34 8.24
N ALA A 10 -1.38 -16.05 7.46
CA ALA A 10 -0.76 -17.30 7.92
C ALA A 10 0.19 -17.03 9.09
N SER A 11 1.06 -16.03 8.97
CA SER A 11 1.97 -15.63 10.06
C SER A 11 1.22 -15.13 11.29
N PHE A 12 0.12 -14.38 11.10
CA PHE A 12 -0.71 -13.89 12.20
C PHE A 12 -1.42 -15.04 12.95
N MET A 13 -1.97 -16.02 12.22
CA MET A 13 -2.59 -17.21 12.84
C MET A 13 -1.57 -18.07 13.58
N LEU A 14 -0.34 -18.20 13.06
CA LEU A 14 0.74 -18.91 13.74
C LEU A 14 1.11 -18.23 15.06
N LEU A 15 1.16 -16.91 15.07
CA LEU A 15 1.43 -16.11 16.26
C LEU A 15 0.33 -16.26 17.31
N ILE A 16 -0.94 -16.27 16.90
CA ILE A 16 -2.08 -16.57 17.80
C ILE A 16 -1.97 -17.99 18.38
N GLY A 17 -1.61 -18.98 17.56
CA GLY A 17 -1.41 -20.36 18.02
C GLY A 17 -0.31 -20.48 19.07
N ILE A 18 0.83 -19.80 18.85
CA ILE A 18 1.93 -19.75 19.82
C ILE A 18 1.49 -19.07 21.11
N TRP A 19 0.77 -17.94 21.01
CA TRP A 19 0.22 -17.24 22.17
C TRP A 19 -0.73 -18.11 22.97
N GLN A 20 -1.61 -18.86 22.31
CA GLN A 20 -2.56 -19.75 22.96
C GLN A 20 -1.85 -20.87 23.73
N VAL A 21 -0.84 -21.50 23.11
CA VAL A 21 -0.01 -22.52 23.78
C VAL A 21 0.71 -21.92 24.98
N TRP A 22 1.29 -20.73 24.83
CA TRP A 22 1.95 -20.02 25.93
C TRP A 22 1.00 -19.71 27.09
N SER A 23 -0.19 -19.19 26.80
CA SER A 23 -1.20 -18.83 27.82
C SER A 23 -1.73 -20.04 28.59
N ASN A 24 -1.76 -21.21 27.96
CA ASN A 24 -2.21 -22.46 28.56
C ASN A 24 -1.10 -23.24 29.27
N LEU A 25 0.18 -22.87 29.09
CA LEU A 25 1.29 -23.59 29.72
C LEU A 25 1.42 -23.31 31.23
N GLY A 26 0.81 -22.24 31.76
CA GLY A 26 0.75 -21.96 33.20
C GLY A 26 2.12 -21.85 33.90
N ALA A 27 2.10 -21.70 35.23
CA ALA A 27 3.31 -21.58 36.06
C ALA A 27 4.10 -22.89 36.22
N ASP A 28 3.45 -24.04 35.99
CA ASP A 28 4.04 -25.39 36.08
C ASP A 28 4.53 -25.93 34.71
N GLY A 29 4.52 -25.08 33.69
CA GLY A 29 4.91 -25.43 32.33
C GLY A 29 6.39 -25.79 32.24
N ASN A 30 6.69 -26.89 31.53
CA ASN A 30 8.06 -27.37 31.32
C ASN A 30 8.93 -26.24 30.71
N THR A 31 9.99 -25.84 31.42
CA THR A 31 10.83 -24.68 31.08
C THR A 31 11.40 -24.75 29.66
N ALA A 32 11.70 -25.96 29.18
CA ALA A 32 12.17 -26.18 27.81
C ALA A 32 11.11 -25.82 26.76
N LEU A 33 9.83 -26.13 27.01
CA LEU A 33 8.72 -25.78 26.12
C LEU A 33 8.47 -24.26 26.14
N LEU A 34 8.54 -23.63 27.31
CA LEU A 34 8.45 -22.18 27.42
C LEU A 34 9.55 -21.51 26.59
N VAL A 35 10.83 -21.87 26.75
CA VAL A 35 11.92 -21.27 25.96
C VAL A 35 11.71 -21.47 24.45
N PHE A 36 11.29 -22.67 24.03
CA PHE A 36 11.05 -22.98 22.62
C PHE A 36 9.92 -22.15 22.00
N PHE A 37 8.76 -22.09 22.66
CA PHE A 37 7.62 -21.30 22.17
C PHE A 37 7.88 -19.79 22.26
N GLY A 38 8.71 -19.34 23.19
CA GLY A 38 9.11 -17.94 23.31
C GLY A 38 9.97 -17.49 22.13
N LEU A 39 10.96 -18.30 21.77
CA LEU A 39 11.78 -18.08 20.57
C LEU A 39 10.93 -18.11 19.30
N ALA A 40 10.04 -19.10 19.18
CA ALA A 40 9.12 -19.19 18.04
C ALA A 40 8.19 -17.97 17.95
N GLY A 41 7.70 -17.47 19.09
CA GLY A 41 6.86 -16.28 19.18
C GLY A 41 7.59 -15.01 18.73
N LEU A 42 8.83 -14.82 19.15
CA LEU A 42 9.68 -13.70 18.72
C LEU A 42 9.92 -13.72 17.21
N ILE A 43 10.22 -14.88 16.64
CA ILE A 43 10.39 -15.04 15.18
C ILE A 43 9.07 -14.75 14.45
N GLY A 44 7.95 -15.26 14.96
CA GLY A 44 6.62 -14.99 14.42
C GLY A 44 6.28 -13.49 14.42
N LEU A 45 6.56 -12.81 15.53
CA LEU A 45 6.33 -11.37 15.69
C LEU A 45 7.19 -10.53 14.75
N TYR A 46 8.46 -10.92 14.56
CA TYR A 46 9.33 -10.31 13.56
C TYR A 46 8.75 -10.44 12.14
N LEU A 47 8.36 -11.66 11.73
CA LEU A 47 7.81 -11.90 10.39
C LEU A 47 6.49 -11.14 10.16
N VAL A 48 5.60 -11.10 11.14
CA VAL A 48 4.34 -10.33 11.05
C VAL A 48 4.63 -8.84 10.92
N SER A 49 5.60 -8.32 11.66
CA SER A 49 5.97 -6.89 11.60
C SER A 49 6.54 -6.51 10.24
N VAL A 50 7.43 -7.33 9.68
CA VAL A 50 7.98 -7.13 8.32
C VAL A 50 6.87 -7.21 7.27
N ALA A 51 5.99 -8.20 7.36
CA ALA A 51 4.86 -8.33 6.44
C ALA A 51 3.88 -7.15 6.55
N ALA A 52 3.63 -6.65 7.78
CA ALA A 52 2.79 -5.49 8.03
C ALA A 52 3.38 -4.22 7.39
N LEU A 53 4.69 -3.99 7.55
CA LEU A 53 5.38 -2.88 6.90
C LEU A 53 5.32 -2.98 5.37
N ASP A 54 5.55 -4.18 4.82
CA ASP A 54 5.47 -4.43 3.37
C ASP A 54 4.05 -4.27 2.81
N LEU A 55 3.01 -4.45 3.64
CA LEU A 55 1.61 -4.13 3.32
C LEU A 55 1.32 -2.63 3.46
N ALA A 56 1.93 -1.96 4.44
CA ALA A 56 1.72 -0.55 4.74
C ALA A 56 2.43 0.39 3.75
N ILE A 57 3.57 -0.02 3.18
CA ILE A 57 4.26 0.71 2.13
C ILE A 57 3.38 0.68 0.86
N LYS A 58 2.51 1.67 0.74
CA LYS A 58 1.77 1.95 -0.48
C LYS A 58 2.77 2.48 -1.50
N ASP A 59 3.19 1.61 -2.42
CA ASP A 59 4.01 1.98 -3.58
C ASP A 59 3.26 3.00 -4.46
N PHE A 60 3.49 4.28 -4.19
CA PHE A 60 3.07 5.37 -5.06
C PHE A 60 4.23 5.73 -5.98
N SER A 61 3.99 5.62 -7.29
CA SER A 61 4.93 6.10 -8.29
C SER A 61 4.44 7.44 -8.82
N LYS A 62 5.32 8.44 -8.81
CA LYS A 62 5.06 9.72 -9.48
C LYS A 62 5.41 9.59 -10.95
N ILE A 63 4.49 9.99 -11.83
CA ILE A 63 4.72 10.02 -13.27
C ILE A 63 4.30 11.37 -13.81
N ARG A 64 5.16 12.00 -14.63
CA ARG A 64 4.86 13.27 -15.30
C ARG A 64 4.15 13.00 -16.63
N GLY A 65 3.21 13.86 -16.99
CA GLY A 65 2.51 13.82 -18.26
C GLY A 65 1.95 15.19 -18.64
N ALA A 66 1.26 15.27 -19.77
CA ALA A 66 0.63 16.51 -20.25
C ALA A 66 -0.89 16.37 -20.32
N VAL A 67 -1.62 17.41 -19.93
CA VAL A 67 -3.10 17.40 -19.98
C VAL A 67 -3.59 17.37 -21.44
N LYS A 68 -4.40 16.36 -21.80
CA LYS A 68 -4.97 16.19 -23.14
C LYS A 68 -6.40 16.69 -23.24
N SER A 69 -7.23 16.40 -22.23
CA SER A 69 -8.62 16.85 -22.20
C SER A 69 -9.12 16.94 -20.76
N ARG A 70 -10.21 17.70 -20.58
CA ARG A 70 -10.84 17.94 -19.27
C ARG A 70 -12.36 17.78 -19.39
N HIS A 71 -12.96 17.06 -18.46
CA HIS A 71 -14.39 16.80 -18.40
C HIS A 71 -14.87 16.83 -16.95
N ARG A 72 -15.70 17.81 -16.57
CA ARG A 72 -16.33 17.95 -15.23
C ARG A 72 -15.44 17.55 -14.04
N ASN A 73 -15.35 16.28 -13.65
CA ASN A 73 -14.51 15.85 -12.52
C ASN A 73 -13.34 14.96 -12.93
N GLN A 74 -13.00 14.94 -14.21
CA GLN A 74 -11.99 14.08 -14.82
C GLN A 74 -11.03 14.87 -15.70
N VAL A 75 -9.74 14.61 -15.53
CA VAL A 75 -8.67 15.15 -16.35
C VAL A 75 -7.95 13.99 -17.03
N TRP A 76 -7.86 14.06 -18.35
CA TRP A 76 -7.12 13.08 -19.15
C TRP A 76 -5.71 13.56 -19.37
N VAL A 77 -4.74 12.73 -19.02
CA VAL A 77 -3.32 13.04 -19.14
C VAL A 77 -2.67 12.05 -20.10
N THR A 78 -1.87 12.58 -21.03
CA THR A 78 -0.99 11.80 -21.88
C THR A 78 0.33 11.61 -21.17
N LEU A 79 0.70 10.35 -20.98
CA LEU A 79 1.97 9.94 -20.39
C LEU A 79 3.07 9.94 -21.47
N PRO A 80 4.35 9.98 -21.08
CA PRO A 80 5.49 10.01 -22.03
C PRO A 80 5.58 8.76 -22.92
N ASN A 81 4.95 7.66 -22.51
CA ASN A 81 4.83 6.44 -23.33
C ASN A 81 3.68 6.49 -24.36
N GLY A 82 3.02 7.64 -24.53
CA GLY A 82 1.89 7.84 -25.43
C GLY A 82 0.54 7.32 -24.91
N SER A 83 0.51 6.63 -23.77
CA SER A 83 -0.75 6.14 -23.19
C SER A 83 -1.56 7.27 -22.52
N HIS A 84 -2.88 7.13 -22.52
CA HIS A 84 -3.79 8.08 -21.88
C HIS A 84 -4.31 7.52 -20.56
N LYS A 85 -4.36 8.38 -19.54
CA LYS A 85 -4.98 8.05 -18.25
C LYS A 85 -5.97 9.11 -17.82
N SER A 86 -7.16 8.65 -17.43
CA SER A 86 -8.17 9.45 -16.78
C SER A 86 -7.87 9.57 -15.28
N CYS A 87 -7.88 10.78 -14.77
CA CYS A 87 -7.67 11.11 -13.37
C CYS A 87 -8.93 11.78 -12.84
N VAL A 88 -9.55 11.22 -11.80
CA VAL A 88 -10.63 11.91 -11.10
C VAL A 88 -9.98 12.95 -10.18
N ILE A 89 -10.39 14.21 -10.31
CA ILE A 89 -9.93 15.31 -9.46
C ILE A 89 -10.82 15.43 -8.24
N ASP A 90 -10.22 15.79 -7.10
CA ASP A 90 -10.98 16.08 -5.87
C ASP A 90 -11.93 17.26 -6.11
N ALA A 91 -13.05 17.30 -5.38
CA ALA A 91 -14.04 18.37 -5.50
C ALA A 91 -13.48 19.77 -5.20
N SER A 92 -12.36 19.85 -4.46
CA SER A 92 -11.63 21.10 -4.19
C SER A 92 -10.80 21.60 -5.37
N GLN A 93 -10.47 20.73 -6.33
CA GLN A 93 -9.69 21.06 -7.52
C GLN A 93 -10.65 21.29 -8.70
N GLN A 94 -10.76 22.53 -9.17
CA GLN A 94 -11.55 22.81 -10.37
C GLN A 94 -10.85 22.34 -11.65
N PRO A 95 -11.57 21.95 -12.72
CA PRO A 95 -10.95 21.42 -13.95
C PRO A 95 -10.28 22.52 -14.78
N GLU A 96 -10.78 23.75 -14.63
CA GLU A 96 -10.28 24.95 -15.29
C GLU A 96 -8.83 25.24 -14.90
N ASN A 97 -8.43 24.77 -13.71
CA ASN A 97 -7.08 24.85 -13.19
C ASN A 97 -6.08 23.96 -13.92
N PHE A 98 -6.49 23.14 -14.88
CA PHE A 98 -5.60 22.29 -15.66
C PHE A 98 -5.71 22.64 -17.15
N PRO A 99 -5.02 23.71 -17.62
CA PRO A 99 -4.93 24.04 -19.04
C PRO A 99 -4.39 22.88 -19.88
N LEU A 100 -4.87 22.82 -21.13
CA LEU A 100 -4.43 21.82 -22.11
C LEU A 100 -2.93 21.98 -22.40
N GLY A 101 -2.22 20.86 -22.49
CA GLY A 101 -0.77 20.83 -22.72
C GLY A 101 0.07 21.10 -21.47
N GLN A 102 -0.53 21.46 -20.33
CA GLN A 102 0.24 21.72 -19.11
C GLN A 102 0.90 20.45 -18.58
N PRO A 103 2.18 20.51 -18.16
CA PRO A 103 2.83 19.42 -17.46
C PRO A 103 2.22 19.24 -16.06
N VAL A 104 1.81 18.01 -15.77
CA VAL A 104 1.21 17.62 -14.50
C VAL A 104 1.90 16.37 -13.97
N GLU A 105 2.04 16.30 -12.65
CA GLU A 105 2.58 15.15 -11.95
C GLU A 105 1.43 14.32 -11.37
N LEU A 106 1.36 13.06 -11.80
CA LEU A 106 0.38 12.09 -11.35
C LEU A 106 1.00 11.18 -10.31
N THR A 107 0.35 11.08 -9.16
CA THR A 107 0.67 10.07 -8.16
C THR A 107 -0.19 8.84 -8.42
N LEU A 108 0.42 7.79 -8.97
CA LEU A 108 -0.24 6.54 -9.32
C LEU A 108 0.02 5.49 -8.26
N GLY A 109 -1.04 4.78 -7.85
CA GLY A 109 -0.86 3.54 -7.11
C GLY A 109 -0.32 2.45 -8.06
N ARG A 110 0.83 1.85 -7.73
CA ARG A 110 1.51 0.85 -8.56
C ARG A 110 0.60 -0.32 -8.96
N ARG A 111 -0.37 -0.67 -8.10
CA ARG A 111 -1.28 -1.82 -8.29
C ARG A 111 -2.68 -1.44 -8.75
N SER A 112 -3.24 -0.35 -8.23
CA SER A 112 -4.62 0.02 -8.53
C SER A 112 -4.77 0.68 -9.90
N ARG A 113 -3.66 1.16 -10.50
CA ARG A 113 -3.66 2.04 -11.69
C ARG A 113 -4.50 3.31 -11.50
N LEU A 114 -5.08 3.50 -10.31
CA LEU A 114 -5.84 4.66 -9.88
C LEU A 114 -4.88 5.81 -9.63
N VAL A 115 -5.29 6.97 -10.10
CA VAL A 115 -4.61 8.23 -9.84
C VAL A 115 -5.13 8.70 -8.49
N LEU A 116 -4.24 8.82 -7.50
CA LEU A 116 -4.60 9.32 -6.18
C LEU A 116 -4.57 10.83 -6.10
N ARG A 117 -3.64 11.46 -6.82
CA ARG A 117 -3.48 12.91 -6.80
C ARG A 117 -2.83 13.39 -8.09
N ILE A 118 -3.31 14.53 -8.57
CA ILE A 118 -2.69 15.30 -9.64
C ILE A 118 -2.15 16.60 -9.04
N ASN A 119 -0.86 16.84 -9.24
CA ASN A 119 -0.20 18.08 -8.84
C ASN A 119 0.24 18.82 -10.11
N ARG A 120 0.16 20.16 -10.08
CA ARG A 120 0.80 20.99 -11.09
C ARG A 120 2.31 20.92 -10.88
N VAL A 121 3.06 20.85 -11.98
CA VAL A 121 4.49 21.12 -11.96
C VAL A 121 4.62 22.60 -12.29
N GLU A 122 4.91 23.42 -11.28
CA GLU A 122 5.33 24.80 -11.53
C GLU A 122 6.70 24.72 -12.23
N ALA A 123 6.82 25.46 -13.33
CA ALA A 123 8.02 25.50 -14.17
C ALA A 123 9.18 26.17 -13.45
#